data_AF-A0A382QBI5-F1
#
_entry.id   AF-A0A382QBI5-F1
#
_cell.length_a   1.000
_cell.length_b   1.000
_cell.length_c   1.000
_cell.angle_alpha   90.00
_cell.angle_beta   90.00
_cell.angle_gamma   90.00
#
_symmetry.space_group_name_H-M   'P 1'
#
loop_
_entity.id
_entity.type
_entity.pdbx_description
1 polymer ?
#
loop_
_entity_poly.entity_id
_entity_poly.type
_entity_poly.pdbx_seq_one_letter_code
_entity_poly.pdbx_strand_id
1 'polypeptide(L)'
;ARMSVGEALTNLLCSYIEDINHIKLSANWMCASGFAGEDAKLYEAVNAIGMELCPALGLTIPVGKDSMSMRSTWQENGKEKSVTAPLSLIISAFAKTPDVRIQISPLLNTKIESELLLIDLGLGKNRMGGSCLAQVFNQVGKLTPDLDDPKLFANFFSVINQLNKEGLIEAYHDRSDGGAITTLLEMAFASHCGLDIESSEPLSELFNEELGCVIQVSKTKKPEVLNALESAGLQNCVHHIANINQSDNISIYQQGKLVFNEKRVNLHNCWSSTSFEISKLRDNPICAESENQQLLIRSEGLIVSPKFDIDESIIAPYINVGKKPKIAILREQG
;
A
#
# COMPACT_ATOMS: atom_id res chain seq x y z
N ALA A 1 -3.63 15.66 5.52
CA ALA A 1 -4.92 15.23 6.08
C ALA A 1 -5.78 14.49 5.05
N ARG A 2 -6.17 15.14 3.94
CA ARG A 2 -6.89 14.46 2.83
C ARG A 2 -6.12 13.25 2.28
N MET A 3 -4.81 13.41 2.05
CA MET A 3 -3.92 12.29 1.67
C MET A 3 -4.00 11.12 2.66
N SER A 4 -3.95 11.36 3.97
CA SER A 4 -4.05 10.31 4.99
C SER A 4 -5.38 9.53 4.94
N VAL A 5 -6.49 10.21 4.60
CA VAL A 5 -7.78 9.53 4.36
C VAL A 5 -7.74 8.74 3.07
N GLY A 6 -7.24 9.32 1.99
CA GLY A 6 -7.12 8.67 0.69
C GLY A 6 -6.25 7.41 0.73
N GLU A 7 -5.07 7.50 1.36
CA GLU A 7 -4.12 6.40 1.50
C GLU A 7 -4.67 5.25 2.36
N ALA A 8 -5.38 5.58 3.45
CA ALA A 8 -6.03 4.56 4.26
C ALA A 8 -7.09 3.77 3.46
N LEU A 9 -7.73 4.42 2.49
CA LEU A 9 -8.73 3.79 1.62
C LEU A 9 -8.08 3.03 0.45
N THR A 10 -7.00 3.55 -0.16
CA THR A 10 -6.26 2.84 -1.22
C THR A 10 -5.62 1.57 -0.66
N ASN A 11 -5.04 1.60 0.54
CA ASN A 11 -4.54 0.38 1.20
C ASN A 11 -5.65 -0.66 1.43
N LEU A 12 -6.84 -0.19 1.83
CA LEU A 12 -7.96 -1.08 2.19
C LEU A 12 -8.58 -1.79 0.97
N LEU A 13 -8.41 -1.25 -0.24
CA LEU A 13 -8.97 -1.78 -1.50
C LEU A 13 -8.39 -3.13 -1.94
N CYS A 14 -7.32 -3.60 -1.28
CA CYS A 14 -6.87 -5.00 -1.43
C CYS A 14 -7.96 -6.01 -1.00
N SER A 15 -8.94 -5.58 -0.19
CA SER A 15 -10.07 -6.38 0.26
C SER A 15 -11.38 -5.90 -0.35
N TYR A 16 -12.29 -6.84 -0.67
CA TYR A 16 -13.64 -6.48 -1.09
C TYR A 16 -14.47 -5.89 0.06
N ILE A 17 -15.05 -4.72 -0.18
CA ILE A 17 -15.94 -4.00 0.75
C ILE A 17 -17.24 -3.70 0.02
N GLU A 18 -18.38 -4.15 0.55
CA GLU A 18 -19.66 -4.03 -0.16
C GLU A 18 -20.11 -2.58 -0.40
N ASP A 19 -19.87 -1.69 0.57
CA ASP A 19 -20.24 -0.27 0.49
C ASP A 19 -19.18 0.56 1.23
N ILE A 20 -18.70 1.64 0.60
CA ILE A 20 -17.76 2.59 1.20
C ILE A 20 -18.31 3.20 2.50
N ASN A 21 -19.63 3.32 2.65
CA ASN A 21 -20.27 3.82 3.88
C ASN A 21 -20.09 2.90 5.09
N HIS A 22 -19.76 1.61 4.86
CA HIS A 22 -19.42 0.67 5.92
C HIS A 22 -18.04 0.93 6.52
N ILE A 23 -17.21 1.74 5.85
CA ILE A 23 -15.91 2.13 6.36
C ILE A 23 -16.09 3.13 7.49
N LYS A 24 -15.43 2.86 8.62
CA LYS A 24 -15.33 3.75 9.78
C LYS A 24 -13.88 4.12 10.01
N LEU A 25 -13.64 5.39 10.31
CA LEU A 25 -12.31 5.93 10.49
C LEU A 25 -12.04 6.24 11.97
N SER A 26 -10.83 5.95 12.43
CA SER A 26 -10.26 6.61 13.60
C SER A 26 -9.36 7.73 13.14
N ALA A 27 -9.55 8.95 13.67
CA ALA A 27 -8.65 10.08 13.41
C ALA A 27 -7.82 10.40 14.66
N ASN A 28 -6.49 10.20 14.58
CA ASN A 28 -5.55 10.52 15.64
C ASN A 28 -4.69 11.72 15.25
N TRP A 29 -4.80 12.81 16.03
CA TRP A 29 -4.20 14.10 15.73
C TRP A 29 -2.97 14.37 16.60
N MET A 30 -1.82 14.54 15.98
CA MET A 30 -0.57 14.91 16.65
C MET A 30 -0.15 16.30 16.18
N CYS A 31 -0.06 17.25 17.11
CA CYS A 31 0.23 18.64 16.81
C CYS A 31 1.15 19.25 17.89
N ALA A 32 1.94 20.26 17.52
CA ALA A 32 2.65 21.11 18.47
C ALA A 32 1.83 22.39 18.72
N SER A 33 0.74 22.27 19.49
CA SER A 33 -0.19 23.40 19.69
C SER A 33 0.50 24.59 20.36
N GLY A 34 0.14 25.80 19.94
CA GLY A 34 0.80 27.04 20.34
C GLY A 34 2.14 27.32 19.63
N PHE A 35 2.67 26.39 18.82
CA PHE A 35 3.78 26.70 17.92
C PHE A 35 3.26 27.49 16.70
N ALA A 36 4.06 28.43 16.21
CA ALA A 36 3.64 29.38 15.19
C ALA A 36 3.09 28.66 13.94
N GLY A 37 1.80 28.89 13.65
CA GLY A 37 1.09 28.35 12.50
C GLY A 37 0.46 26.97 12.68
N GLU A 38 0.82 26.20 13.72
CA GLU A 38 0.33 24.82 13.87
C GLU A 38 -1.16 24.74 14.25
N ASP A 39 -1.65 25.67 15.08
CA ASP A 39 -3.07 25.70 15.48
C ASP A 39 -4.00 25.97 14.29
N ALA A 40 -3.58 26.88 13.38
CA ALA A 40 -4.35 27.19 12.17
C ALA A 40 -4.35 26.00 11.19
N LYS A 41 -3.19 25.37 10.98
CA LYS A 41 -3.09 24.14 10.15
C LYS A 41 -3.93 23.01 10.71
N LEU A 42 -3.96 22.83 12.03
CA LEU A 42 -4.79 21.82 12.68
C LEU A 42 -6.26 22.06 12.38
N TYR A 43 -6.74 23.30 12.54
CA TYR A 43 -8.13 23.65 12.23
C TYR A 43 -8.46 23.40 10.75
N GLU A 44 -7.61 23.86 9.83
CA GLU A 44 -7.79 23.65 8.38
C GLU A 44 -7.83 22.16 8.03
N ALA A 45 -6.94 21.35 8.63
CA ALA A 45 -6.89 19.92 8.42
C ALA A 45 -8.13 19.18 8.94
N VAL A 46 -8.60 19.55 10.15
CA VAL A 46 -9.85 19.01 10.72
C VAL A 46 -11.04 19.38 9.85
N ASN A 47 -11.14 20.64 9.42
CA ASN A 47 -12.21 21.10 8.53
C ASN A 47 -12.19 20.34 7.19
N ALA A 48 -11.02 20.21 6.56
CA ALA A 48 -10.85 19.56 5.26
C ALA A 48 -11.32 18.11 5.23
N ILE A 49 -11.25 17.38 6.35
CA ILE A 49 -11.75 16.00 6.39
C ILE A 49 -13.11 15.87 7.07
N GLY A 50 -13.38 16.63 8.14
CA GLY A 50 -14.60 16.53 8.93
C GLY A 50 -15.81 17.21 8.28
N MET A 51 -15.59 18.31 7.56
CA MET A 51 -16.66 19.11 6.95
C MET A 51 -16.73 18.94 5.43
N GLU A 52 -15.65 18.49 4.78
CA GLU A 52 -15.56 18.40 3.32
C GLU A 52 -15.39 16.95 2.85
N LEU A 53 -14.17 16.38 2.96
CA LEU A 53 -13.85 15.11 2.30
C LEU A 53 -14.66 13.91 2.81
N CYS A 54 -14.68 13.65 4.13
CA CYS A 54 -15.38 12.48 4.66
C CYS A 54 -16.90 12.55 4.42
N PRO A 55 -17.58 13.70 4.64
CA PRO A 55 -18.98 13.85 4.23
C PRO A 55 -19.22 13.61 2.74
N ALA A 56 -18.35 14.12 1.86
CA ALA A 56 -18.46 13.92 0.41
C ALA A 56 -18.31 12.45 -0.01
N LEU A 57 -17.50 11.68 0.71
CA LEU A 57 -17.27 10.24 0.48
C LEU A 57 -18.23 9.33 1.27
N GLY A 58 -19.11 9.87 2.12
CA GLY A 58 -19.99 9.08 2.99
C GLY A 58 -19.28 8.37 4.15
N LEU A 59 -18.06 8.83 4.49
CA LEU A 59 -17.23 8.23 5.53
C LEU A 59 -17.55 8.82 6.91
N THR A 60 -17.56 7.98 7.93
CA THR A 60 -17.76 8.40 9.32
C THR A 60 -16.45 8.31 10.10
N ILE A 61 -16.15 9.32 10.91
CA ILE A 61 -15.08 9.30 11.92
C ILE A 61 -15.74 9.15 13.31
N PRO A 62 -16.14 7.94 13.75
CA PRO A 62 -16.84 7.77 15.03
C PRO A 62 -15.92 7.80 16.25
N VAL A 63 -14.60 7.72 16.07
CA VAL A 63 -13.62 7.67 17.14
C VAL A 63 -12.37 8.45 16.76
N GLY A 64 -11.67 8.97 17.76
CA GLY A 64 -10.43 9.67 17.56
C GLY A 64 -9.76 10.01 18.88
N LYS A 65 -8.56 10.56 18.78
CA LYS A 65 -7.78 11.06 19.92
C LYS A 65 -6.84 12.17 19.46
N ASP A 66 -6.31 12.92 20.40
CA ASP A 66 -5.34 13.98 20.14
C ASP A 66 -4.14 13.92 21.11
N SER A 67 -3.01 14.42 20.63
CA SER A 67 -1.77 14.68 21.37
C SER A 67 -1.18 16.01 20.91
N MET A 68 -1.30 17.04 21.75
CA MET A 68 -1.12 18.45 21.35
C MET A 68 0.24 19.06 21.74
N SER A 69 1.18 18.25 22.24
CA SER A 69 2.49 18.71 22.72
C SER A 69 3.66 18.07 21.97
N MET A 70 3.57 17.95 20.65
CA MET A 70 4.56 17.26 19.80
C MET A 70 5.82 18.12 19.52
N ARG A 71 6.42 18.65 20.57
CA ARG A 71 7.64 19.46 20.53
C ARG A 71 8.54 19.15 21.71
N SER A 72 9.83 19.00 21.43
CA SER A 72 10.87 18.80 22.45
C SER A 72 11.88 19.93 22.38
N THR A 73 12.25 20.49 23.54
CA THR A 73 13.23 21.57 23.70
C THR A 73 14.31 21.15 24.69
N TRP A 74 15.57 21.46 24.41
CA TRP A 74 16.69 21.19 25.31
C TRP A 74 17.80 22.22 25.16
N GLN A 75 18.75 22.22 26.10
CA GLN A 75 19.99 22.99 25.97
C GLN A 75 21.14 22.07 25.59
N GLU A 76 21.95 22.50 24.63
CA GLU A 76 23.17 21.81 24.24
C GLU A 76 24.27 22.83 24.01
N ASN A 77 25.40 22.69 24.72
CA ASN A 77 26.54 23.63 24.63
C ASN A 77 26.14 25.11 24.82
N GLY A 78 25.21 25.37 25.77
CA GLY A 78 24.70 26.71 26.05
C GLY A 78 23.76 27.29 24.99
N LYS A 79 23.38 26.51 23.96
CA LYS A 79 22.40 26.89 22.94
C LYS A 79 21.08 26.18 23.18
N GLU A 80 19.98 26.91 23.06
CA GLU A 80 18.66 26.33 23.02
C GLU A 80 18.44 25.61 21.68
N LYS A 81 17.96 24.38 21.75
CA LYS A 81 17.61 23.54 20.61
C LYS A 81 16.16 23.07 20.74
N SER A 82 15.53 22.84 19.60
CA SER A 82 14.20 22.23 19.57
C SER A 82 13.98 21.38 18.34
N VAL A 83 13.17 20.34 18.50
CA VAL A 83 12.59 19.55 17.41
C VAL A 83 11.07 19.63 17.54
N THR A 84 10.42 20.03 16.46
CA THR A 84 8.95 20.17 16.38
C THR A 84 8.46 19.20 15.31
N ALA A 85 7.55 18.30 15.67
CA ALA A 85 6.92 17.42 14.69
C ALA A 85 5.98 18.23 13.78
N PRO A 86 5.83 17.85 12.50
CA PRO A 86 4.76 18.40 11.68
C PRO A 86 3.39 18.00 12.26
N LEU A 87 2.34 18.76 11.93
CA LEU A 87 0.97 18.27 12.08
C LEU A 87 0.85 16.89 11.42
N SER A 88 0.58 15.87 12.24
CA SER A 88 0.55 14.47 11.84
C SER A 88 -0.83 13.90 12.11
N LEU A 89 -1.55 13.59 11.04
CA LEU A 89 -2.85 12.90 11.12
C LEU A 89 -2.63 11.44 10.77
N ILE A 90 -3.05 10.54 11.66
CA ILE A 90 -3.06 9.10 11.43
C ILE A 90 -4.51 8.67 11.30
N ILE A 91 -4.85 8.14 10.12
CA ILE A 91 -6.15 7.54 9.85
C ILE A 91 -6.03 6.03 9.94
N SER A 92 -6.90 5.41 10.72
CA SER A 92 -7.12 3.96 10.67
C SER A 92 -8.50 3.70 10.11
N ALA A 93 -8.59 2.93 9.02
CA ALA A 93 -9.85 2.57 8.39
C ALA A 93 -10.28 1.15 8.81
N PHE A 94 -11.55 0.99 9.14
CA PHE A 94 -12.15 -0.28 9.55
C PHE A 94 -13.37 -0.56 8.68
N ALA A 95 -13.45 -1.78 8.14
CA ALA A 95 -14.60 -2.21 7.34
C ALA A 95 -14.94 -3.67 7.61
N LYS A 96 -16.21 -4.02 7.43
CA LYS A 96 -16.64 -5.42 7.38
C LYS A 96 -16.34 -5.97 5.98
N THR A 97 -15.59 -7.07 5.92
CA THR A 97 -15.46 -7.87 4.70
C THR A 97 -16.48 -9.00 4.68
N PRO A 98 -17.28 -9.15 3.61
CA PRO A 98 -18.26 -10.24 3.52
C PRO A 98 -17.61 -11.58 3.14
N ASP A 99 -16.42 -11.57 2.52
CA ASP A 99 -15.68 -12.77 2.15
C ASP A 99 -14.16 -12.49 2.14
N VAL A 100 -13.45 -13.07 3.11
CA VAL A 100 -12.00 -12.91 3.27
C VAL A 100 -11.19 -13.59 2.16
N ARG A 101 -11.81 -14.48 1.36
CA ARG A 101 -11.12 -15.23 0.31
C ARG A 101 -10.91 -14.42 -0.97
N ILE A 102 -11.64 -13.30 -1.11
CA ILE A 102 -11.59 -12.40 -2.28
C ILE A 102 -10.60 -11.25 -2.01
N GLN A 103 -9.60 -11.50 -1.18
CA GLN A 103 -8.52 -10.55 -0.97
C GLN A 103 -7.48 -10.74 -2.07
N ILE A 104 -7.05 -9.64 -2.66
CA ILE A 104 -5.89 -9.58 -3.56
C ILE A 104 -4.73 -8.95 -2.82
N SER A 105 -3.52 -9.23 -3.27
CA SER A 105 -2.29 -8.72 -2.65
C SER A 105 -1.34 -8.19 -3.71
N PRO A 106 -0.19 -7.63 -3.32
CA PRO A 106 0.88 -7.27 -4.26
C PRO A 106 1.52 -8.46 -5.00
N LEU A 107 1.07 -9.70 -4.76
CA LEU A 107 1.60 -10.92 -5.37
C LEU A 107 1.15 -11.07 -6.83
N LEU A 108 2.03 -10.69 -7.75
CA LEU A 108 1.88 -10.84 -9.19
C LEU A 108 1.77 -12.31 -9.61
N ASN A 109 0.79 -12.58 -10.47
CA ASN A 109 0.62 -13.86 -11.15
C ASN A 109 1.58 -13.96 -12.35
N THR A 110 2.70 -14.64 -12.17
CA THR A 110 3.73 -14.83 -13.21
C THR A 110 3.41 -15.93 -14.23
N LYS A 111 2.27 -16.62 -14.07
CA LYS A 111 1.87 -17.78 -14.89
C LYS A 111 0.92 -17.43 -16.03
N ILE A 112 0.56 -16.16 -16.17
CA ILE A 112 -0.39 -15.68 -17.16
C ILE A 112 0.21 -14.55 -17.99
N GLU A 113 -0.28 -14.40 -19.22
CA GLU A 113 -0.03 -13.16 -19.96
C GLU A 113 -0.84 -12.02 -19.35
N SER A 114 -0.13 -11.00 -18.87
CA SER A 114 -0.71 -9.88 -18.15
C SER A 114 0.11 -8.61 -18.36
N GLU A 115 -0.47 -7.49 -17.94
CA GLU A 115 0.18 -6.19 -17.93
C GLU A 115 -0.11 -5.49 -16.60
N LEU A 116 0.76 -4.55 -16.22
CA LEU A 116 0.56 -3.70 -15.05
C LEU A 116 0.04 -2.33 -15.49
N LEU A 117 -1.07 -1.91 -14.90
CA LEU A 117 -1.68 -0.61 -15.13
C LEU A 117 -1.56 0.24 -13.87
N LEU A 118 -1.03 1.46 -14.01
CA LEU A 118 -1.12 2.51 -13.01
C LEU A 118 -2.48 3.22 -13.15
N ILE A 119 -3.16 3.40 -12.02
CA ILE A 119 -4.32 4.27 -11.88
C ILE A 119 -3.85 5.53 -11.14
N ASP A 120 -3.52 6.57 -11.89
CA ASP A 120 -2.98 7.84 -11.38
C ASP A 120 -4.10 8.82 -11.01
N LEU A 121 -4.42 8.92 -9.71
CA LEU A 121 -5.39 9.92 -9.23
C LEU A 121 -4.78 11.32 -9.10
N GLY A 122 -3.46 11.46 -9.33
CA GLY A 122 -2.76 12.74 -9.42
C GLY A 122 -2.95 13.44 -10.77
N LEU A 123 -3.53 12.77 -11.78
CA LEU A 123 -3.79 13.32 -13.11
C LEU A 123 -2.55 13.96 -13.76
N GLY A 124 -1.39 13.31 -13.63
CA GLY A 124 -0.12 13.75 -14.18
C GLY A 124 0.48 14.99 -13.52
N LYS A 125 -0.06 15.47 -12.38
CA LYS A 125 0.51 16.61 -11.64
C LYS A 125 1.88 16.31 -11.06
N ASN A 126 2.16 15.04 -10.76
CA ASN A 126 3.45 14.53 -10.30
C ASN A 126 4.07 15.37 -9.17
N ARG A 127 3.28 15.70 -8.13
CA ARG A 127 3.72 16.57 -7.04
C ARG A 127 4.73 15.86 -6.13
N MET A 128 5.89 16.50 -5.93
CA MET A 128 7.06 15.93 -5.23
C MET A 128 7.35 16.57 -3.86
N GLY A 129 6.53 17.51 -3.41
CA GLY A 129 6.66 18.13 -2.10
C GLY A 129 6.33 17.12 -1.01
N GLY A 130 7.20 17.03 -0.01
CA GLY A 130 7.07 16.12 1.12
C GLY A 130 7.45 14.67 0.84
N SER A 131 7.89 14.34 -0.38
CA SER A 131 8.16 12.95 -0.74
C SER A 131 9.43 12.37 -0.13
N CYS A 132 9.47 11.04 -0.04
CA CYS A 132 10.65 10.27 0.32
C CYS A 132 11.86 10.63 -0.55
N LEU A 133 11.67 10.85 -1.86
CA LEU A 133 12.76 11.32 -2.73
C LEU A 133 13.28 12.69 -2.28
N ALA A 134 12.40 13.66 -2.00
CA ALA A 134 12.84 14.96 -1.51
C ALA A 134 13.59 14.80 -0.17
N GLN A 135 13.06 13.98 0.73
CA GLN A 135 13.61 13.75 2.06
C GLN A 135 15.04 13.18 2.03
N VAL A 136 15.31 12.15 1.20
CA VAL A 136 16.66 11.55 1.11
C VAL A 136 17.70 12.49 0.50
N PHE A 137 17.25 13.54 -0.18
CA PHE A 137 18.09 14.64 -0.68
C PHE A 137 18.09 15.88 0.24
N ASN A 138 17.63 15.75 1.49
CA ASN A 138 17.52 16.83 2.47
C ASN A 138 16.70 18.03 1.96
N GLN A 139 15.65 17.76 1.20
CA GLN A 139 14.72 18.74 0.66
C GLN A 139 13.30 18.46 1.16
N VAL A 140 12.46 19.50 1.12
CA VAL A 140 11.01 19.39 1.38
C VAL A 140 10.20 19.52 0.10
N GLY A 141 10.76 20.13 -0.96
CA GLY A 141 10.02 20.43 -2.19
C GLY A 141 9.04 21.59 -2.03
N LYS A 142 8.07 21.71 -2.95
CA LYS A 142 7.14 22.87 -3.02
C LYS A 142 5.68 22.47 -3.05
N LEU A 143 5.28 21.70 -4.06
CA LEU A 143 3.89 21.29 -4.28
C LEU A 143 3.72 19.87 -3.79
N THR A 144 2.81 19.65 -2.84
CA THR A 144 2.56 18.34 -2.22
C THR A 144 1.39 17.62 -2.90
N PRO A 145 1.40 16.29 -2.97
CA PRO A 145 0.23 15.50 -3.31
C PRO A 145 -1.03 15.89 -2.52
N ASP A 146 -2.20 15.73 -3.15
CA ASP A 146 -3.50 15.97 -2.50
C ASP A 146 -4.62 15.17 -3.17
N LEU A 147 -5.71 14.93 -2.42
CA LEU A 147 -6.95 14.38 -2.96
C LEU A 147 -7.81 15.56 -3.46
N ASP A 148 -7.64 15.90 -4.74
CA ASP A 148 -8.28 17.09 -5.33
C ASP A 148 -9.77 16.89 -5.67
N ASP A 149 -10.17 15.69 -6.09
CA ASP A 149 -11.53 15.38 -6.53
C ASP A 149 -12.12 14.18 -5.75
N PRO A 150 -12.95 14.43 -4.70
CA PRO A 150 -13.63 13.38 -3.95
C PRO A 150 -14.55 12.51 -4.81
N LYS A 151 -15.16 13.04 -5.87
CA LYS A 151 -16.05 12.26 -6.74
C LYS A 151 -15.25 11.30 -7.61
N LEU A 152 -14.14 11.76 -8.19
CA LEU A 152 -13.22 10.90 -8.91
C LEU A 152 -12.68 9.78 -8.00
N PHE A 153 -12.33 10.11 -6.75
CA PHE A 153 -11.88 9.13 -5.77
C PHE A 153 -12.98 8.09 -5.44
N ALA A 154 -14.23 8.52 -5.24
CA ALA A 154 -15.34 7.60 -4.99
C ALA A 154 -15.58 6.65 -6.17
N ASN A 155 -15.48 7.15 -7.41
CA ASN A 155 -15.58 6.33 -8.62
C ASN A 155 -14.43 5.31 -8.70
N PHE A 156 -13.20 5.75 -8.43
CA PHE A 156 -12.02 4.90 -8.31
C PHE A 156 -12.24 3.78 -7.28
N PHE A 157 -12.64 4.12 -6.07
CA PHE A 157 -12.89 3.14 -5.02
C PHE A 157 -13.94 2.11 -5.46
N SER A 158 -15.06 2.58 -6.00
CA SER A 158 -16.17 1.71 -6.43
C SER A 158 -15.74 0.74 -7.53
N VAL A 159 -15.05 1.22 -8.57
CA VAL A 159 -14.71 0.37 -9.72
C VAL A 159 -13.59 -0.60 -9.38
N ILE A 160 -12.54 -0.20 -8.65
CA ILE A 160 -11.49 -1.13 -8.24
C ILE A 160 -12.05 -2.23 -7.35
N ASN A 161 -12.91 -1.87 -6.41
CA ASN A 161 -13.58 -2.82 -5.54
C ASN A 161 -14.50 -3.79 -6.31
N GLN A 162 -15.20 -3.30 -7.34
CA GLN A 162 -15.98 -4.15 -8.25
C GLN A 162 -15.09 -5.11 -9.03
N LEU A 163 -14.01 -4.63 -9.65
CA LEU A 163 -13.07 -5.45 -10.41
C LEU A 163 -12.44 -6.54 -9.54
N ASN A 164 -12.14 -6.24 -8.26
CA ASN A 164 -11.69 -7.24 -7.29
C ASN A 164 -12.75 -8.31 -7.07
N LYS A 165 -13.99 -7.90 -6.77
CA LYS A 165 -15.12 -8.81 -6.54
C LYS A 165 -15.37 -9.77 -7.71
N GLU A 166 -15.25 -9.25 -8.93
CA GLU A 166 -15.48 -9.99 -10.17
C GLU A 166 -14.26 -10.85 -10.58
N GLY A 167 -13.15 -10.77 -9.84
CA GLY A 167 -11.92 -11.49 -10.13
C GLY A 167 -11.25 -11.02 -11.42
N LEU A 168 -11.42 -9.75 -11.79
CA LEU A 168 -10.89 -9.16 -13.02
C LEU A 168 -9.46 -8.64 -12.89
N ILE A 169 -9.01 -8.42 -11.65
CA ILE A 169 -7.63 -8.05 -11.30
C ILE A 169 -6.95 -9.20 -10.57
N GLU A 170 -5.67 -9.40 -10.88
CA GLU A 170 -4.88 -10.55 -10.40
C GLU A 170 -4.00 -10.18 -9.19
N ALA A 171 -3.58 -8.92 -9.13
CA ALA A 171 -2.80 -8.34 -8.05
C ALA A 171 -3.11 -6.84 -7.92
N TYR A 172 -2.90 -6.28 -6.73
CA TYR A 172 -3.12 -4.88 -6.41
C TYR A 172 -2.08 -4.41 -5.40
N HIS A 173 -1.54 -3.21 -5.62
CA HIS A 173 -0.76 -2.50 -4.63
C HIS A 173 -0.95 -1.00 -4.80
N ASP A 174 -1.14 -0.25 -3.71
CA ASP A 174 -1.36 1.20 -3.80
C ASP A 174 -0.06 1.98 -3.94
N ARG A 175 -0.18 3.26 -4.32
CA ARG A 175 0.93 4.21 -4.39
C ARG A 175 0.92 5.09 -3.15
N SER A 176 2.02 5.05 -2.40
CA SER A 176 2.25 5.80 -1.17
C SER A 176 3.72 6.26 -1.10
N ASP A 177 4.43 6.02 0.00
CA ASP A 177 5.82 6.44 0.23
C ASP A 177 6.78 5.92 -0.86
N GLY A 178 7.54 6.83 -1.45
CA GLY A 178 8.47 6.54 -2.55
C GLY A 178 7.82 6.38 -3.93
N GLY A 179 6.48 6.42 -4.01
CA GLY A 179 5.74 6.49 -5.26
C GLY A 179 5.60 5.16 -6.01
N ALA A 180 5.21 5.24 -7.28
CA ALA A 180 4.93 4.07 -8.12
C ALA A 180 6.15 3.13 -8.27
N ILE A 181 7.38 3.64 -8.19
CA ILE A 181 8.57 2.79 -8.20
C ILE A 181 8.61 1.86 -7.00
N THR A 182 8.34 2.35 -5.79
CA THR A 182 8.28 1.50 -4.58
C THR A 182 7.15 0.48 -4.71
N THR A 183 5.97 0.90 -5.16
CA THR A 183 4.84 -0.01 -5.44
C THR A 183 5.26 -1.15 -6.35
N LEU A 184 5.88 -0.85 -7.49
CA LEU A 184 6.34 -1.87 -8.46
C LEU A 184 7.43 -2.77 -7.89
N LEU A 185 8.38 -2.20 -7.16
CA LEU A 185 9.45 -2.96 -6.52
C LEU A 185 8.90 -3.94 -5.48
N GLU A 186 7.98 -3.51 -4.61
CA GLU A 186 7.37 -4.37 -3.60
C GLU A 186 6.53 -5.49 -4.23
N MET A 187 5.78 -5.19 -5.30
CA MET A 187 5.10 -6.22 -6.09
C MET A 187 6.10 -7.23 -6.68
N ALA A 188 7.22 -6.76 -7.24
CA ALA A 188 8.28 -7.61 -7.76
C ALA A 188 8.94 -8.47 -6.66
N PHE A 189 9.15 -7.91 -5.46
CA PHE A 189 9.73 -8.62 -4.30
C PHE A 189 8.81 -9.71 -3.80
N ALA A 190 7.52 -9.39 -3.61
CA ALA A 190 6.49 -10.35 -3.21
C ALA A 190 6.40 -11.54 -4.18
N SER A 191 6.64 -11.29 -5.46
CA SER A 191 6.41 -12.23 -6.55
C SER A 191 7.65 -12.91 -7.10
N HIS A 192 8.84 -12.49 -6.65
CA HIS A 192 10.13 -12.99 -7.13
C HIS A 192 10.28 -12.92 -8.67
N CYS A 193 9.91 -11.78 -9.26
CA CYS A 193 9.99 -11.55 -10.70
C CYS A 193 10.62 -10.21 -11.08
N GLY A 194 11.17 -10.11 -12.28
CA GLY A 194 11.63 -8.85 -12.84
C GLY A 194 10.51 -8.09 -13.55
N LEU A 195 10.72 -6.79 -13.74
CA LEU A 195 9.78 -5.88 -14.40
C LEU A 195 10.50 -5.03 -15.44
N ASP A 196 9.85 -4.85 -16.59
CA ASP A 196 10.18 -3.81 -17.57
C ASP A 196 9.20 -2.66 -17.39
N ILE A 197 9.69 -1.54 -16.85
CA ILE A 197 8.93 -0.35 -16.47
C ILE A 197 9.12 0.72 -17.55
N GLU A 198 8.02 1.30 -18.02
CA GLU A 198 8.01 2.37 -19.03
C GLU A 198 7.63 3.70 -18.38
N SER A 199 8.39 4.75 -18.67
CA SER A 199 8.09 6.10 -18.19
C SER A 199 8.66 7.15 -19.12
N SER A 200 7.95 8.26 -19.34
CA SER A 200 8.45 9.36 -20.17
C SER A 200 9.40 10.27 -19.38
N GLU A 201 9.14 10.42 -18.09
CA GLU A 201 9.89 11.24 -17.15
C GLU A 201 10.08 10.49 -15.80
N PRO A 202 11.00 9.50 -15.73
CA PRO A 202 11.09 8.54 -14.62
C PRO A 202 11.14 9.17 -13.23
N LEU A 203 11.82 10.31 -13.08
CA LEU A 203 11.92 10.98 -11.78
C LEU A 203 10.59 11.55 -11.30
N SER A 204 9.79 12.15 -12.17
CA SER A 204 8.53 12.77 -11.76
C SER A 204 7.38 11.78 -11.76
N GLU A 205 7.31 10.89 -12.75
CA GLU A 205 6.22 9.92 -12.91
C GLU A 205 6.30 8.77 -11.91
N LEU A 206 7.51 8.32 -11.53
CA LEU A 206 7.66 7.13 -10.68
C LEU A 206 7.82 7.45 -9.19
N PHE A 207 8.32 8.63 -8.81
CA PHE A 207 8.61 8.96 -7.40
C PHE A 207 7.60 9.91 -6.75
N ASN A 208 6.60 10.39 -7.48
CA ASN A 208 5.53 11.17 -6.86
C ASN A 208 4.64 10.26 -6.00
N GLU A 209 4.14 10.84 -4.91
CA GLU A 209 3.35 10.14 -3.89
C GLU A 209 1.88 10.58 -3.96
N GLU A 210 1.40 10.83 -5.18
CA GLU A 210 -0.02 11.05 -5.46
C GLU A 210 -0.82 9.78 -5.16
N LEU A 211 -2.11 9.91 -4.84
CA LEU A 211 -2.96 8.74 -4.63
C LEU A 211 -3.08 7.92 -5.92
N GLY A 212 -3.28 6.62 -5.77
CA GLY A 212 -3.42 5.71 -6.90
C GLY A 212 -3.04 4.28 -6.55
N CYS A 213 -3.01 3.42 -7.55
CA CYS A 213 -2.58 2.03 -7.40
C CYS A 213 -2.01 1.46 -8.69
N VAL A 214 -1.28 0.36 -8.56
CA VAL A 214 -0.93 -0.53 -9.66
C VAL A 214 -1.79 -1.79 -9.57
N ILE A 215 -2.45 -2.13 -10.66
CA ILE A 215 -3.19 -3.39 -10.82
C ILE A 215 -2.55 -4.27 -11.87
N GLN A 216 -2.53 -5.58 -11.63
CA GLN A 216 -2.21 -6.57 -12.65
C GLN A 216 -3.48 -7.06 -13.32
N VAL A 217 -3.51 -7.02 -14.66
CA VAL A 217 -4.66 -7.43 -15.45
C VAL A 217 -4.22 -8.44 -16.51
N SER A 218 -4.97 -9.54 -16.66
CA SER A 218 -4.69 -10.50 -17.73
C SER A 218 -4.99 -9.87 -19.10
N LYS A 219 -4.23 -10.26 -20.14
CA LYS A 219 -4.48 -9.76 -21.51
C LYS A 219 -5.90 -10.03 -21.99
N THR A 220 -6.51 -11.14 -21.55
CA THR A 220 -7.87 -11.54 -21.94
C THR A 220 -8.96 -10.71 -21.27
N LYS A 221 -8.75 -10.26 -20.03
CA LYS A 221 -9.72 -9.46 -19.26
C LYS A 221 -9.49 -7.94 -19.42
N LYS A 222 -8.34 -7.52 -19.96
CA LYS A 222 -7.97 -6.11 -20.13
C LYS A 222 -9.06 -5.25 -20.81
N PRO A 223 -9.72 -5.67 -21.91
CA PRO A 223 -10.78 -4.85 -22.51
C PRO A 223 -11.95 -4.58 -21.56
N GLU A 224 -12.35 -5.58 -20.77
CA GLU A 224 -13.43 -5.44 -19.78
C GLU A 224 -13.04 -4.50 -18.65
N VAL A 225 -11.80 -4.63 -18.14
CA VAL A 225 -11.26 -3.72 -17.11
C VAL A 225 -11.19 -2.27 -17.60
N LEU A 226 -10.67 -2.04 -18.81
CA LEU A 226 -10.57 -0.69 -19.38
C LEU A 226 -11.96 -0.06 -19.60
N ASN A 227 -12.93 -0.84 -20.10
CA ASN A 227 -14.30 -0.36 -20.28
C ASN A 227 -14.96 0.02 -18.93
N ALA A 228 -14.72 -0.76 -17.87
CA ALA A 228 -15.23 -0.45 -16.54
C ALA A 228 -14.60 0.85 -15.98
N LEU A 229 -13.27 1.00 -16.11
CA LEU A 229 -12.56 2.21 -15.70
C LEU A 229 -13.02 3.45 -16.48
N GLU A 230 -13.22 3.33 -17.80
CA GLU A 230 -13.77 4.40 -18.63
C GLU A 230 -15.20 4.77 -18.24
N SER A 231 -16.05 3.77 -18.00
CA SER A 231 -17.44 3.98 -17.54
C SER A 231 -17.50 4.67 -16.18
N ALA A 232 -16.49 4.48 -15.33
CA ALA A 232 -16.31 5.18 -14.07
C ALA A 232 -15.68 6.58 -14.21
N GLY A 233 -15.32 7.01 -15.42
CA GLY A 233 -14.71 8.32 -15.69
C GLY A 233 -13.22 8.40 -15.37
N LEU A 234 -12.51 7.27 -15.32
CA LEU A 234 -11.08 7.19 -14.98
C LEU A 234 -10.18 7.02 -16.20
N GLN A 235 -10.69 7.15 -17.43
CA GLN A 235 -9.92 6.90 -18.66
C GLN A 235 -8.61 7.72 -18.74
N ASN A 236 -8.59 8.92 -18.16
CA ASN A 236 -7.40 9.77 -18.13
C ASN A 236 -6.44 9.47 -16.98
N CYS A 237 -6.81 8.57 -16.07
CA CYS A 237 -5.99 8.12 -14.95
C CYS A 237 -5.27 6.80 -15.26
N VAL A 238 -5.68 6.08 -16.32
CA VAL A 238 -5.16 4.73 -16.59
C VAL A 238 -3.96 4.79 -17.52
N HIS A 239 -2.83 4.26 -17.05
CA HIS A 239 -1.60 4.17 -17.82
C HIS A 239 -1.03 2.75 -17.76
N HIS A 240 -0.61 2.20 -18.90
CA HIS A 240 0.30 1.06 -18.86
C HIS A 240 1.62 1.53 -18.23
N ILE A 241 2.12 0.80 -17.23
CA ILE A 241 3.35 1.17 -16.52
C ILE A 241 4.45 0.13 -16.60
N ALA A 242 4.10 -1.17 -16.66
CA ALA A 242 5.11 -2.20 -16.67
C ALA A 242 4.61 -3.55 -17.22
N ASN A 243 5.56 -4.39 -17.62
CA ASN A 243 5.36 -5.81 -17.92
C ASN A 243 6.25 -6.67 -17.04
N ILE A 244 5.80 -7.89 -16.72
CA ILE A 244 6.65 -8.89 -16.05
C ILE A 244 7.64 -9.46 -17.06
N ASN A 245 8.94 -9.41 -16.75
CA ASN A 245 9.99 -9.95 -17.60
C ASN A 245 10.51 -11.30 -17.09
N GLN A 246 11.39 -11.93 -17.88
CA GLN A 246 11.97 -13.25 -17.57
C GLN A 246 13.42 -13.16 -17.08
N SER A 247 13.97 -11.96 -16.87
CA SER A 247 15.38 -11.73 -16.55
C SER A 247 15.66 -11.57 -15.05
N ASP A 248 14.63 -11.45 -14.21
CA ASP A 248 14.74 -11.09 -12.77
C ASP A 248 15.43 -9.73 -12.55
N ASN A 249 15.40 -8.87 -13.55
CA ASN A 249 15.87 -7.50 -13.47
C ASN A 249 14.71 -6.53 -13.36
N ILE A 250 14.95 -5.42 -12.68
CA ILE A 250 14.13 -4.21 -12.76
C ILE A 250 14.77 -3.30 -13.81
N SER A 251 14.11 -3.18 -14.95
CA SER A 251 14.53 -2.37 -16.09
C SER A 251 13.61 -1.16 -16.20
N ILE A 252 14.16 0.05 -16.26
CA ILE A 252 13.38 1.27 -16.51
C ILE A 252 13.77 1.82 -17.88
N TYR A 253 12.75 2.02 -18.72
CA TYR A 253 12.88 2.56 -20.06
C TYR A 253 12.30 3.96 -20.11
N GLN A 254 13.07 4.88 -20.70
CA GLN A 254 12.64 6.23 -21.03
C GLN A 254 12.56 6.37 -22.54
N GLN A 255 11.34 6.52 -23.08
CA GLN A 255 11.09 6.61 -24.53
C GLN A 255 11.74 5.43 -25.30
N GLY A 256 11.63 4.22 -24.76
CA GLY A 256 12.23 3.00 -25.32
C GLY A 256 13.74 2.83 -25.08
N LYS A 257 14.42 3.79 -24.43
CA LYS A 257 15.83 3.67 -24.07
C LYS A 257 15.97 3.19 -22.63
N LEU A 258 16.75 2.13 -22.41
CA LEU A 258 17.08 1.65 -21.07
C LEU A 258 17.91 2.71 -20.31
N VAL A 259 17.39 3.20 -19.18
CA VAL A 259 18.04 4.21 -18.33
C VAL A 259 18.45 3.67 -16.96
N PHE A 260 17.83 2.59 -16.50
CA PHE A 260 18.17 1.89 -15.27
C PHE A 260 17.98 0.40 -15.45
N ASN A 261 18.89 -0.42 -14.92
CA ASN A 261 18.80 -1.87 -14.98
C ASN A 261 19.59 -2.46 -13.80
N GLU A 262 18.90 -3.13 -12.89
CA GLU A 262 19.51 -3.78 -11.73
C GLU A 262 18.79 -5.10 -11.44
N LYS A 263 19.50 -6.08 -10.89
CA LYS A 263 18.89 -7.32 -10.43
C LYS A 263 17.90 -7.02 -9.30
N ARG A 264 16.69 -7.57 -9.38
CA ARG A 264 15.66 -7.42 -8.35
C ARG A 264 16.19 -7.77 -6.96
N VAL A 265 16.99 -8.84 -6.84
CA VAL A 265 17.56 -9.28 -5.56
C VAL A 265 18.46 -8.23 -4.89
N ASN A 266 19.22 -7.46 -5.67
CA ASN A 266 20.08 -6.41 -5.12
C ASN A 266 19.24 -5.28 -4.53
N LEU A 267 18.16 -4.91 -5.23
CA LEU A 267 17.20 -3.93 -4.76
C LEU A 267 16.43 -4.42 -3.52
N HIS A 268 16.04 -5.70 -3.50
CA HIS A 268 15.37 -6.30 -2.36
C HIS A 268 16.27 -6.31 -1.11
N ASN A 269 17.56 -6.61 -1.27
CA ASN A 269 18.54 -6.54 -0.18
C ASN A 269 18.78 -5.10 0.30
N CYS A 270 18.75 -4.11 -0.59
CA CYS A 270 18.78 -2.69 -0.21
C CYS A 270 17.53 -2.31 0.60
N TRP A 271 16.35 -2.71 0.14
CA TRP A 271 15.07 -2.45 0.80
C TRP A 271 15.00 -3.11 2.19
N SER A 272 15.50 -4.34 2.35
CA SER A 272 15.49 -5.06 3.64
C SER A 272 16.54 -4.56 4.65
N SER A 273 17.53 -3.77 4.22
CA SER A 273 18.70 -3.40 5.02
C SER A 273 18.36 -2.75 6.37
N THR A 274 17.33 -1.90 6.42
CA THR A 274 16.91 -1.25 7.68
C THR A 274 16.36 -2.26 8.68
N SER A 275 15.49 -3.17 8.22
CA SER A 275 14.95 -4.23 9.08
C SER A 275 16.06 -5.18 9.55
N PHE A 276 17.01 -5.50 8.68
CA PHE A 276 18.19 -6.29 9.03
C PHE A 276 19.02 -5.64 10.14
N GLU A 277 19.40 -4.37 10.02
CA GLU A 277 20.19 -3.68 11.03
C GLU A 277 19.43 -3.55 12.37
N ILE A 278 18.12 -3.28 12.33
CA ILE A 278 17.28 -3.25 13.54
C ILE A 278 17.25 -4.64 14.21
N SER A 279 16.97 -5.70 13.45
CA SER A 279 16.94 -7.08 13.98
C SER A 279 18.30 -7.51 14.53
N LYS A 280 19.40 -7.12 13.89
CA LYS A 280 20.76 -7.41 14.36
C LYS A 280 21.09 -6.71 15.68
N LEU A 281 20.60 -5.49 15.88
CA LEU A 281 20.77 -4.73 17.13
C LEU A 281 19.87 -5.24 18.26
N ARG A 282 18.66 -5.71 17.93
CA ARG A 282 17.63 -6.12 18.90
C ARG A 282 17.70 -7.60 19.29
N ASP A 283 17.94 -8.47 18.33
CA ASP A 283 17.76 -9.92 18.44
C ASP A 283 19.12 -10.65 18.43
N ASN A 284 19.10 -11.97 18.16
CA ASN A 284 20.34 -12.70 17.94
C ASN A 284 20.93 -12.31 16.56
N PRO A 285 22.11 -11.68 16.51
CA PRO A 285 22.69 -11.20 15.26
C PRO A 285 22.99 -12.32 14.26
N ILE A 286 23.23 -13.55 14.73
CA ILE A 286 23.44 -14.72 13.84
C ILE A 286 22.14 -15.07 13.11
N CYS A 287 20.99 -14.97 13.79
CA CYS A 287 19.69 -15.22 13.16
C CYS A 287 19.35 -14.15 12.14
N ALA A 288 19.56 -12.86 12.47
CA ALA A 288 19.33 -11.75 11.56
C ALA A 288 20.21 -11.84 10.30
N GLU A 289 21.50 -12.19 10.47
CA GLU A 289 22.43 -12.42 9.36
C GLU A 289 21.98 -13.61 8.49
N SER A 290 21.58 -14.72 9.12
CA SER A 290 21.06 -15.89 8.40
C SER A 290 19.81 -15.54 7.59
N GLU A 291 18.88 -14.75 8.13
CA GLU A 291 17.67 -14.31 7.44
C GLU A 291 18.01 -13.42 6.23
N ASN A 292 18.86 -12.41 6.41
CA ASN A 292 19.23 -11.50 5.32
C ASN A 292 19.97 -12.22 4.19
N GLN A 293 20.82 -13.20 4.50
CA GLN A 293 21.51 -14.01 3.49
C GLN A 293 20.56 -14.86 2.64
N GLN A 294 19.41 -15.29 3.18
CA GLN A 294 18.42 -16.06 2.40
C GLN A 294 17.82 -15.25 1.25
N LEU A 295 17.76 -13.92 1.35
CA LEU A 295 17.25 -13.06 0.27
C LEU A 295 18.07 -13.20 -1.03
N LEU A 296 19.36 -13.54 -0.91
CA LEU A 296 20.27 -13.70 -2.03
C LEU A 296 20.13 -15.08 -2.73
N ILE A 297 19.39 -16.00 -2.12
CA ILE A 297 19.23 -17.38 -2.61
C ILE A 297 17.93 -17.47 -3.39
N ARG A 298 18.01 -17.99 -4.62
CA ARG A 298 16.81 -18.26 -5.43
C ARG A 298 15.94 -19.30 -4.72
N SER A 299 14.66 -18.96 -4.54
CA SER A 299 13.65 -19.81 -3.90
C SER A 299 12.40 -19.88 -4.77
N GLU A 300 11.69 -21.01 -4.71
CA GLU A 300 10.33 -21.17 -5.26
C GLU A 300 9.25 -20.81 -4.22
N GLY A 301 9.67 -20.31 -3.06
CA GLY A 301 8.79 -19.96 -1.95
C GLY A 301 8.36 -21.17 -1.11
N LEU A 302 7.22 -21.04 -0.44
CA LEU A 302 6.62 -22.12 0.34
C LEU A 302 5.92 -23.13 -0.58
N ILE A 303 6.33 -24.39 -0.53
CA ILE A 303 5.74 -25.48 -1.32
C ILE A 303 5.03 -26.45 -0.38
N VAL A 304 3.75 -26.72 -0.67
CA VAL A 304 2.93 -27.71 0.06
C VAL A 304 2.85 -29.00 -0.76
N SER A 305 3.21 -30.14 -0.17
CA SER A 305 3.26 -31.46 -0.83
C SER A 305 2.64 -32.55 0.07
N PRO A 306 1.30 -32.60 0.19
CA PRO A 306 0.65 -33.58 1.05
C PRO A 306 0.76 -34.99 0.46
N LYS A 307 0.94 -36.00 1.33
CA LYS A 307 0.98 -37.42 0.94
C LYS A 307 -0.39 -38.11 1.04
N PHE A 308 -1.44 -37.32 1.20
CA PHE A 308 -2.82 -37.76 1.34
C PHE A 308 -3.73 -36.73 0.68
N ASP A 309 -4.98 -37.12 0.42
CA ASP A 309 -5.99 -36.20 -0.10
C ASP A 309 -6.52 -35.32 1.04
N ILE A 310 -6.27 -34.00 0.95
CA ILE A 310 -6.69 -33.03 1.97
C ILE A 310 -8.21 -32.82 1.98
N ASP A 311 -8.90 -33.16 0.90
CA ASP A 311 -10.35 -33.05 0.77
C ASP A 311 -11.07 -34.36 1.19
N GLU A 312 -10.32 -35.44 1.46
CA GLU A 312 -10.87 -36.70 1.96
C GLU A 312 -11.36 -36.56 3.41
N SER A 313 -12.68 -36.61 3.60
CA SER A 313 -13.28 -36.57 4.93
C SER A 313 -13.26 -37.93 5.64
N ILE A 314 -12.14 -38.26 6.28
CA ILE A 314 -12.00 -39.49 7.08
C ILE A 314 -12.93 -39.54 8.31
N ILE A 315 -13.46 -38.38 8.72
CA ILE A 315 -14.34 -38.24 9.89
C ILE A 315 -15.83 -38.42 9.54
N ALA A 316 -16.20 -38.40 8.25
CA ALA A 316 -17.59 -38.49 7.82
C ALA A 316 -18.34 -39.71 8.41
N PRO A 317 -17.74 -40.92 8.54
CA PRO A 317 -18.41 -42.07 9.17
C PRO A 317 -18.70 -41.91 10.67
N TYR A 318 -18.08 -40.94 11.35
CA TYR A 318 -18.17 -40.71 12.79
C TYR A 318 -18.94 -39.44 13.15
N ILE A 319 -19.28 -38.60 12.17
CA ILE A 319 -20.13 -37.41 12.35
C ILE A 319 -21.60 -37.84 12.36
N ASN A 320 -22.44 -37.20 13.17
CA ASN A 320 -23.89 -37.43 13.25
C ASN A 320 -24.35 -38.85 13.65
N VAL A 321 -23.46 -39.72 14.12
CA VAL A 321 -23.80 -41.06 14.64
C VAL A 321 -24.34 -41.06 16.08
N GLY A 322 -24.72 -39.90 16.61
CA GLY A 322 -25.27 -39.72 17.97
C GLY A 322 -24.25 -39.83 19.12
N LYS A 323 -23.03 -40.33 18.87
CA LYS A 323 -21.94 -40.40 19.84
C LYS A 323 -21.04 -39.15 19.75
N LYS A 324 -21.03 -38.34 20.80
CA LYS A 324 -20.14 -37.17 20.94
C LYS A 324 -19.16 -37.41 22.10
N PRO A 325 -17.95 -37.93 21.86
CA PRO A 325 -16.98 -38.17 22.93
C PRO A 325 -16.58 -36.85 23.60
N LYS A 326 -16.49 -36.85 24.93
CA LYS A 326 -16.01 -35.68 25.68
C LYS A 326 -14.49 -35.58 25.54
N ILE A 327 -13.99 -34.37 25.32
CA ILE A 327 -12.57 -34.03 25.38
C ILE A 327 -12.37 -32.98 26.46
N ALA A 328 -11.38 -33.19 27.34
CA ALA A 328 -10.96 -32.18 28.28
C ALA A 328 -10.02 -31.21 27.55
N ILE A 329 -10.52 -30.02 27.18
CA ILE A 329 -9.70 -28.94 26.65
C ILE A 329 -9.06 -28.23 27.84
N LEU A 330 -7.94 -28.77 28.32
CA LEU A 330 -7.22 -28.22 29.45
C LEU A 330 -6.56 -26.89 29.04
N ARG A 331 -6.79 -25.86 29.86
CA ARG A 331 -6.15 -24.55 29.76
C ARG A 331 -5.81 -24.04 31.15
N GLU A 332 -4.71 -23.32 31.24
CA GLU A 332 -4.23 -22.66 32.46
C GLU A 332 -4.37 -21.14 32.32
N GLN A 333 -4.01 -20.39 33.35
CA GLN A 333 -3.89 -18.93 33.30
C GLN A 333 -2.85 -18.47 32.28
N GLY A 334 -3.32 -17.83 31.21
CA GLY A 334 -2.50 -17.21 30.17
C GLY A 334 -1.96 -18.21 29.17
#